data_AF-A0A1E5L1D1-F1
#
_entry.id   AF-A0A1E5L1D1-F1
#
_cell.length_a   1.000
_cell.length_b   1.000
_cell.length_c   1.000
_cell.angle_alpha   90.00
_cell.angle_beta   90.00
_cell.angle_gamma   90.00
#
_symmetry.space_group_name_H-M   'P 1'
#
loop_
_entity.id
_entity.type
_entity.pdbx_description
1 polymer ?
#
loop_
_entity_poly.entity_id
_entity_poly.type
_entity_poly.pdbx_seq_one_letter_code
_entity_poly.pdbx_strand_id
1 'polypeptide(L)' 'MLDLVIVLTVFTYGSNFILYLILKEKKKMHGLEKLSILFGVNMTILLLDGIFLFVGKMVSSSSVIVFE' A
#
# COMPACT_ATOMS: atom_id res chain seq x y z
N MET A 1 -16.22 4.47 -2.05
CA MET A 1 -15.24 4.10 -3.11
C MET A 1 -14.17 5.17 -3.27
N LEU A 2 -14.53 6.44 -3.54
CA LEU A 2 -13.57 7.55 -3.60
C LEU A 2 -12.74 7.72 -2.31
N ASP A 3 -13.36 7.63 -1.13
CA ASP A 3 -12.61 7.76 0.14
C ASP A 3 -11.55 6.67 0.33
N LEU A 4 -11.87 5.43 -0.08
CA LEU A 4 -10.94 4.30 -0.01
C LEU A 4 -9.77 4.50 -0.97
N VAL A 5 -10.02 5.02 -2.18
CA VAL A 5 -8.98 5.39 -3.15
C VAL A 5 -8.10 6.53 -2.62
N ILE A 6 -8.67 7.53 -1.96
CA ILE A 6 -7.93 8.63 -1.33
C ILE A 6 -7.03 8.10 -0.21
N VAL A 7 -7.57 7.24 0.67
CA VAL A 7 -6.80 6.61 1.76
C VAL A 7 -5.64 5.76 1.22
N LEU A 8 -5.89 4.93 0.21
CA LEU A 8 -4.86 4.12 -0.46
C LEU A 8 -3.80 5.00 -1.12
N THR A 9 -4.21 6.08 -1.78
CA THR A 9 -3.27 7.01 -2.42
C THR A 9 -2.37 7.67 -1.38
N VAL A 10 -2.94 8.19 -0.29
CA VAL A 10 -2.15 8.80 0.80
C VAL A 10 -1.24 7.77 1.45
N PHE A 11 -1.71 6.54 1.65
CA PHE A 11 -0.92 5.45 2.23
C PHE A 11 0.27 5.05 1.34
N THR A 12 0.06 4.93 0.03
CA THR A 12 1.10 4.59 -0.95
C THR A 12 2.15 5.69 -1.05
N TYR A 13 1.75 6.94 -1.22
CA TYR A 13 2.68 8.06 -1.29
C TYR A 13 3.38 8.31 0.07
N GLY A 14 2.66 8.16 1.18
CA GLY A 14 3.22 8.29 2.52
C GLY A 14 4.26 7.22 2.83
N SER A 15 4.01 5.97 2.48
CA SER A 15 4.98 4.88 2.62
C SER A 15 6.23 5.12 1.77
N ASN A 16 6.08 5.57 0.53
CA ASN A 16 7.21 5.96 -0.33
C ASN A 16 8.02 7.13 0.25
N PHE A 17 7.35 8.10 0.88
CA PHE A 17 8.02 9.23 1.55
C PHE A 17 8.82 8.80 2.79
N ILE A 18 8.23 7.97 3.64
CA ILE A 18 8.93 7.40 4.82
C ILE A 18 10.13 6.56 4.36
N LEU A 19 9.95 5.75 3.31
CA LEU A 19 11.03 4.96 2.73
C LEU A 19 12.18 5.85 2.24
N TYR A 20 11.87 6.95 1.55
CA TYR A 20 12.85 7.93 1.13
C TYR A 20 13.62 8.52 2.33
N LEU A 21 12.94 8.87 3.43
CA LEU A 21 13.59 9.38 4.63
C LEU A 21 14.55 8.35 5.25
N ILE A 22 14.12 7.09 5.40
CA ILE A 22 14.94 6.00 5.94
C ILE A 22 16.19 5.78 5.08
N LEU A 23 16.02 5.73 3.76
CA LEU A 23 17.13 5.54 2.81
C LEU A 23 18.07 6.75 2.75
N LYS A 24 17.57 7.95 3.06
CA LYS A 24 18.37 9.19 3.12
C LYS A 24 19.23 9.23 4.39
N GLU A 25 18.70 8.78 5.54
CA GLU A 25 19.49 8.66 6.78
C GLU A 25 20.58 7.57 6.66
N LYS A 26 20.28 6.46 6.00
CA LYS A 26 21.22 5.34 5.79
C LYS A 26 22.21 5.63 4.66
N LYS A 27 23.17 6.52 4.91
CA LYS A 27 24.19 6.95 3.92
C LYS A 27 25.18 5.85 3.48
N LYS A 28 25.32 4.76 4.26
CA LYS A 28 26.27 3.64 4.02
C LYS A 28 25.66 2.39 3.34
N MET A 29 24.38 2.42 2.97
CA MET A 29 23.72 1.24 2.37
C MET A 29 24.16 0.99 0.93
N HIS A 30 24.48 -0.26 0.59
CA HIS A 30 24.83 -0.68 -0.76
C HIS A 30 23.61 -0.57 -1.71
N GLY A 31 23.89 -0.40 -3.01
CA GLY A 31 22.83 -0.22 -4.03
C GLY A 31 21.82 -1.38 -4.10
N LEU A 32 22.27 -2.61 -3.86
CA LEU A 32 21.41 -3.80 -3.84
C LEU A 32 20.46 -3.82 -2.65
N GLU A 33 20.90 -3.39 -1.46
CA GLU A 33 20.02 -3.26 -0.29
C GLU A 33 18.94 -2.20 -0.51
N LYS A 34 19.31 -1.06 -1.13
CA LYS A 34 18.34 -0.02 -1.49
C LYS A 34 17.26 -0.54 -2.44
N LEU A 35 17.66 -1.30 -3.46
CA LEU A 35 16.72 -1.90 -4.40
C LEU A 35 15.83 -2.94 -3.71
N SER A 36 16.39 -3.79 -2.85
CA SER A 36 15.63 -4.79 -2.10
C SER A 36 14.56 -4.13 -1.21
N ILE A 37 14.91 -3.04 -0.54
CA ILE A 37 13.97 -2.28 0.31
C ILE A 37 12.88 -1.60 -0.53
N LEU A 38 13.25 -0.99 -1.66
CA LEU A 38 12.28 -0.39 -2.60
C LEU A 38 11.29 -1.42 -3.14
N PHE A 39 11.79 -2.58 -3.59
CA PHE A 39 10.93 -3.66 -4.06
C PHE A 39 10.06 -4.24 -2.94
N GLY A 40 10.63 -4.45 -1.74
CA GLY A 40 9.91 -5.00 -0.60
C GLY A 40 8.75 -4.11 -0.16
N VAL A 41 8.96 -2.80 -0.07
CA VAL A 41 7.91 -1.85 0.30
C VAL A 41 6.85 -1.74 -0.79
N ASN A 42 7.26 -1.65 -2.07
CA ASN A 42 6.30 -1.56 -3.17
C ASN A 42 5.41 -2.83 -3.27
N MET A 43 5.99 -4.02 -3.11
CA MET A 43 5.23 -5.27 -3.08
C MET A 43 4.29 -5.37 -1.87
N THR A 44 4.69 -4.82 -0.72
CA THR A 44 3.84 -4.80 0.48
C THR A 44 2.65 -3.85 0.31
N ILE A 45 2.85 -2.68 -0.32
CA ILE A 45 1.77 -1.76 -0.68
C ILE A 45 0.82 -2.44 -1.66
N LEU A 46 1.34 -3.09 -2.70
CA LEU A 46 0.53 -3.81 -3.68
C LEU A 46 -0.33 -4.93 -3.04
N LEU A 47 0.23 -5.64 -2.05
CA LEU A 47 -0.51 -6.66 -1.29
C LEU A 47 -1.63 -6.02 -0.47
N LEU A 48 -1.37 -4.90 0.20
CA LEU A 48 -2.37 -4.15 0.97
C LEU A 48 -3.50 -3.64 0.07
N ASP A 49 -3.19 -3.06 -1.09
CA ASP A 49 -4.17 -2.66 -2.09
C ASP A 49 -5.08 -3.84 -2.49
N GLY A 50 -4.48 -5.02 -2.71
CA GLY A 50 -5.21 -6.26 -3.00
C GLY A 50 -6.14 -6.70 -1.86
N ILE A 51 -5.68 -6.63 -0.62
CA ILE A 51 -6.49 -6.94 0.57
C ILE A 51 -7.65 -5.95 0.70
N PHE A 52 -7.41 -4.65 0.53
CA PHE A 52 -8.46 -3.63 0.59
C PHE A 52 -9.52 -3.82 -0.50
N LEU A 53 -9.11 -4.13 -1.72
CA LEU A 53 -10.03 -4.48 -2.81
C LEU A 53 -10.82 -5.76 -2.49
N PHE A 54 -10.17 -6.78 -1.95
CA PHE A 54 -10.80 -8.04 -1.58
C PHE A 54 -11.87 -7.83 -0.49
N VAL A 55 -11.52 -7.13 0.60
CA VAL A 55 -12.44 -6.81 1.70
C VAL A 55 -13.57 -5.91 1.20
N GLY A 56 -13.25 -4.88 0.41
CA GLY A 56 -14.25 -4.01 -0.20
C GLY A 56 -15.26 -4.78 -1.04
N LYS A 57 -14.78 -5.74 -1.85
CA LYS A 57 -15.66 -6.63 -2.62
C LYS A 57 -16.53 -7.50 -1.71
N MET A 58 -15.96 -8.15 -0.69
CA MET A 58 -16.72 -8.98 0.25
C MET A 58 -17.85 -8.21 0.94
N VAL A 59 -17.56 -7.03 1.47
CA VAL A 59 -18.58 -6.16 2.10
C VAL A 59 -19.66 -5.76 1.10
N SER A 60 -19.27 -5.36 -0.11
CA SER A 60 -20.22 -4.96 -1.16
C SER A 60 -21.11 -6.12 -1.63
N SER A 61 -20.56 -7.34 -1.74
CA SER A 61 -21.31 -8.54 -2.12
C SER A 61 -22.24 -9.00 -1.00
N SER A 62 -21.88 -8.81 0.27
CA SER A 62 -22.78 -9.09 1.41
C SER A 62 -23.94 -8.10 1.51
N SER A 63 -23.75 -6.83 1.12
CA SER A 63 -24.84 -5.84 1.13
C SER A 63 -25.91 -6.06 0.04
N VAL A 64 -25.57 -6.71 -1.08
CA VAL A 64 -26.56 -7.04 -2.13
C VAL A 64 -27.56 -8.10 -1.65
N ILE A 65 -27.19 -8.94 -0.69
CA ILE A 65 -28.06 -10.01 -0.15
C ILE A 65 -28.99 -9.52 0.98
N VAL A 66 -28.82 -8.28 1.46
CA VAL A 66 -29.61 -7.70 2.57
C VAL A 66 -30.65 -6.68 2.07
N PHE A 67 -30.58 -6.28 0.80
CA PHE A 67 -31.48 -5.32 0.17
C PHE A 67 -32.41 -5.95 -0.89
N GLU A 68 -32.55 -7.28 -0.92
CA GLU A 68 -33.58 -7.99 -1.68
C GLU A 68 -34.63 -8.60 -0.73
#